data_AF-A0A7Y5PYU1-F1
#
_entry.id   AF-A0A7Y5PYU1-F1
#
_cell.length_a   1.000
_cell.length_b   1.000
_cell.length_c   1.000
_cell.angle_alpha   90.00
_cell.angle_beta   90.00
_cell.angle_gamma   90.00
#
_symmetry.space_group_name_H-M   'P 1'
#
loop_
_entity.id
_entity.type
_entity.pdbx_description
1 polymer ?
#
loop_
_entity_poly.entity_id
_entity_poly.type
_entity_poly.pdbx_seq_one_letter_code
_entity_poly.pdbx_strand_id
1 'polypeptide(L)'
;MTGALTLRVITPDSIVLDVQASSVQFPGVDGLIGVLPRHAHMVAAVDVGPLSYVENGAKKGLFVSSGFAEVKDNTLRVVCEAGELPAEIDEKRARESEKRARERLAAPRGVRETVDELRA
;
A
#
# COMPACT_ATOMS: atom_id res chain seq x y z
N MET A 1 -2.12 -29.69 -5.80
CA MET A 1 -3.12 -28.60 -5.71
C MET A 1 -2.47 -27.43 -5.00
N THR A 2 -2.19 -26.35 -5.73
CA THR A 2 -1.63 -25.11 -5.17
C THR A 2 -2.68 -24.48 -4.27
N GLY A 3 -2.37 -24.22 -3.00
CA GLY A 3 -3.32 -23.50 -2.12
C GLY A 3 -3.58 -22.09 -2.66
N ALA A 4 -4.72 -21.51 -2.27
CA ALA A 4 -5.02 -20.10 -2.50
C ALA A 4 -5.28 -19.40 -1.16
N LEU A 5 -4.99 -18.11 -1.09
CA LEU A 5 -5.32 -17.20 0.00
C LEU A 5 -6.16 -16.05 -0.55
N THR A 6 -7.07 -15.53 0.27
CA THR A 6 -7.88 -14.38 -0.14
C THR A 6 -7.06 -13.11 0.07
N LEU A 7 -6.79 -12.35 -0.98
CA LEU A 7 -6.12 -11.05 -0.90
C LEU A 7 -7.16 -9.95 -1.02
N ARG A 8 -7.24 -9.09 -0.01
CA ARG A 8 -8.05 -7.86 -0.03
C ARG A 8 -7.21 -6.63 0.18
N VAL A 9 -7.43 -5.61 -0.64
CA VAL A 9 -6.81 -4.30 -0.51
C VAL A 9 -7.91 -3.28 -0.33
N ILE A 10 -7.83 -2.54 0.77
CA ILE A 10 -8.90 -1.69 1.29
C ILE A 10 -8.35 -0.29 1.48
N THR A 11 -9.02 0.70 0.88
CA THR A 11 -8.79 2.12 1.11
C THR A 11 -9.98 2.72 1.88
N PRO A 12 -9.88 3.96 2.41
CA PRO A 12 -11.01 4.61 3.06
C PRO A 12 -12.25 4.74 2.15
N ASP A 13 -12.04 4.83 0.83
CA ASP A 13 -13.11 5.04 -0.14
C ASP A 13 -13.78 3.73 -0.56
N SER A 14 -13.01 2.65 -0.80
CA SER A 14 -13.56 1.38 -1.27
C SER A 14 -12.58 0.19 -1.14
N ILE A 15 -13.07 -1.00 -1.49
CA ILE A 15 -12.21 -2.18 -1.68
C ILE A 15 -11.64 -2.13 -3.10
N VAL A 16 -10.34 -1.92 -3.21
CA VAL A 16 -9.62 -1.80 -4.49
C VAL A 16 -9.43 -3.16 -5.15
N LEU A 17 -9.22 -4.21 -4.34
CA LEU A 17 -8.94 -5.56 -4.82
C LEU A 17 -9.54 -6.60 -3.87
N ASP A 18 -10.21 -7.62 -4.42
CA ASP A 18 -10.64 -8.82 -3.69
C ASP A 18 -10.49 -10.05 -4.60
N VAL A 19 -9.42 -10.82 -4.43
CA VAL A 19 -9.04 -11.92 -5.33
C VAL A 19 -8.49 -13.13 -4.58
N GLN A 20 -8.47 -14.28 -5.25
CA GLN A 20 -7.77 -15.47 -4.77
C GLN A 20 -6.35 -15.50 -5.34
N ALA A 21 -5.35 -15.41 -4.47
CA ALA A 21 -3.95 -15.41 -4.84
C ALA A 21 -3.22 -16.67 -4.34
N SER A 22 -2.32 -17.22 -5.14
CA SER A 22 -1.45 -18.33 -4.72
C SER A 22 -0.18 -17.86 -4.01
N SER A 23 0.19 -16.60 -4.19
CA SER A 23 1.24 -15.91 -3.45
C SER A 23 1.02 -14.40 -3.49
N VAL A 24 1.46 -13.72 -2.42
CA VAL A 24 1.45 -12.26 -2.33
C VAL A 24 2.79 -11.80 -1.76
N GLN A 25 3.35 -10.72 -2.28
CA GLN A 25 4.54 -10.05 -1.77
C GLN A 25 4.28 -8.55 -1.66
N PHE A 26 4.66 -7.95 -0.54
CA PHE A 26 4.52 -6.53 -0.30
C PHE A 26 5.72 -5.96 0.48
N PRO A 27 6.00 -4.65 0.34
CA PRO A 27 7.01 -3.98 1.16
C PRO A 27 6.48 -3.79 2.59
N GLY A 28 7.12 -4.42 3.56
CA GLY A 28 6.98 -4.09 4.97
C GLY A 28 8.06 -3.11 5.41
N VAL A 29 7.85 -2.49 6.57
CA VAL A 29 8.83 -1.55 7.16
C VAL A 29 10.20 -2.18 7.42
N ASP A 30 10.24 -3.48 7.74
CA ASP A 30 11.46 -4.24 8.01
C ASP A 30 11.97 -5.03 6.78
N GLY A 31 11.42 -4.76 5.59
CA GLY A 31 11.81 -5.41 4.35
C GLY A 31 10.65 -6.08 3.61
N LEU A 32 10.99 -6.88 2.59
CA LEU A 32 9.99 -7.51 1.72
C LEU A 32 9.35 -8.73 2.41
N ILE A 33 8.02 -8.74 2.50
CA ILE A 33 7.26 -9.83 3.13
C ILE A 33 6.54 -10.63 2.05
N GLY A 34 6.68 -11.94 2.10
CA GLY A 34 5.97 -12.88 1.22
C GLY A 34 4.96 -13.72 2.00
N VAL A 35 3.70 -13.71 1.58
CA VAL A 35 2.61 -14.46 2.20
C VAL A 35 2.12 -15.54 1.23
N LEU A 36 2.08 -16.77 1.74
CA LEU A 36 1.60 -17.96 1.03
C LEU A 36 0.31 -18.50 1.68
N PRO A 37 -0.42 -19.39 1.01
CA PRO A 37 -1.59 -20.03 1.59
C PRO A 37 -1.27 -20.73 2.92
N ARG A 38 -2.15 -20.56 3.91
CA ARG A 38 -2.02 -21.04 5.30
C ARG A 38 -0.81 -20.47 6.05
N HIS A 39 -0.41 -19.25 5.74
CA HIS A 39 0.58 -18.52 6.53
C HIS A 39 0.08 -18.29 7.97
N ALA A 40 1.02 -18.22 8.92
CA ALA A 40 0.73 -17.91 10.31
C ALA A 40 0.07 -16.53 10.46
N HIS A 41 -0.74 -16.37 11.51
CA HIS A 41 -1.36 -15.08 11.82
C HIS A 41 -0.31 -14.02 12.07
N MET A 42 -0.50 -12.85 11.48
CA MET A 42 0.48 -11.78 11.50
C MET A 42 -0.20 -10.43 11.29
N VAL A 43 0.35 -9.39 11.93
CA VAL A 43 0.07 -8.00 11.62
C VAL A 43 1.42 -7.33 11.33
N ALA A 44 1.51 -6.61 10.22
CA ALA A 44 2.72 -5.91 9.82
C ALA A 44 2.38 -4.51 9.28
N ALA A 45 3.27 -3.55 9.52
CA ALA A 45 3.19 -2.25 8.85
C ALA A 45 3.66 -2.40 7.40
N VAL A 46 2.92 -1.81 6.48
CA VAL A 46 3.18 -1.78 5.03
C VAL A 46 3.85 -0.46 4.69
N ASP A 47 4.97 -0.53 3.98
CA ASP A 47 5.66 0.64 3.45
C ASP A 47 5.15 0.96 2.04
N VAL A 48 5.46 2.16 1.53
CA VAL A 48 5.05 2.59 0.20
C VAL A 48 5.77 1.77 -0.86
N GLY A 49 5.02 1.16 -1.78
CA GLY A 49 5.64 0.50 -2.92
C GLY A 49 4.74 -0.49 -3.67
N PRO A 50 5.35 -1.32 -4.54
CA PRO A 50 4.62 -2.29 -5.33
C PRO A 50 4.30 -3.54 -4.51
N LEU A 51 3.02 -3.89 -4.45
CA LEU A 51 2.53 -5.21 -4.04
C LEU A 51 2.40 -6.08 -5.28
N SER A 52 2.94 -7.28 -5.25
CA SER A 52 2.80 -8.26 -6.32
C SER A 52 2.08 -9.51 -5.83
N TYR A 53 1.26 -10.10 -6.69
CA TYR A 53 0.48 -11.29 -6.36
C TYR A 53 0.36 -12.20 -7.57
N VAL A 54 0.14 -13.49 -7.34
CA VAL A 54 -0.10 -14.46 -8.41
C VAL A 54 -1.55 -14.91 -8.36
N GLU A 55 -2.30 -14.60 -9.42
CA GLU A 55 -3.70 -14.98 -9.60
C GLU A 55 -3.79 -15.85 -10.85
N ASN A 56 -4.40 -17.04 -10.75
CA ASN A 56 -4.56 -17.98 -11.86
C ASN A 56 -3.24 -18.30 -12.63
N GLY A 57 -2.11 -18.28 -11.92
CA GLY A 57 -0.78 -18.52 -12.50
C GLY A 57 -0.12 -17.30 -13.16
N ALA A 58 -0.83 -16.17 -13.26
CA ALA A 58 -0.28 -14.92 -13.78
C ALA A 58 0.19 -14.01 -12.64
N LYS A 59 1.42 -13.48 -12.75
CA LYS A 59 1.93 -12.48 -11.82
C LYS A 59 1.33 -11.11 -12.18
N LYS A 60 0.67 -10.51 -11.20
CA LYS A 60 0.05 -9.18 -11.27
C LYS A 60 0.67 -8.27 -10.21
N GLY A 61 0.47 -6.96 -10.37
CA GLY A 61 1.00 -5.94 -9.50
C GLY A 61 -0.05 -4.88 -9.20
N LEU A 62 0.15 -4.18 -8.09
CA LEU A 62 -0.69 -3.14 -7.53
C LEU A 62 0.25 -2.17 -6.79
N PHE A 63 0.00 -0.87 -6.87
CA PHE A 63 0.64 0.09 -5.98
C PHE A 63 -0.12 0.15 -4.65
N VAL A 64 0.61 0.13 -3.54
CA VAL A 64 0.08 0.41 -2.20
C VAL A 64 0.87 1.54 -1.55
N SER A 65 0.14 2.47 -0.95
CA SER A 65 0.70 3.43 0.01
C SER A 65 0.89 2.77 1.38
N SER A 66 1.46 3.53 2.32
CA SER A 66 1.69 3.06 3.67
C SER A 66 0.40 2.68 4.39
N GLY A 67 0.51 1.71 5.31
CA GLY A 67 -0.64 1.19 6.03
C GLY A 67 -0.33 -0.06 6.83
N PHE A 68 -1.28 -0.99 6.88
CA PHE A 68 -1.17 -2.22 7.65
C PHE A 68 -1.63 -3.45 6.86
N ALA A 69 -0.94 -4.57 7.05
CA ALA A 69 -1.30 -5.87 6.53
C ALA A 69 -1.65 -6.81 7.68
N GLU A 70 -2.82 -7.45 7.62
CA GLU A 70 -3.27 -8.48 8.55
C GLU A 70 -3.42 -9.81 7.80
N VAL A 71 -2.80 -10.87 8.32
CA VAL A 71 -3.03 -12.25 7.89
C VAL A 71 -3.87 -12.96 8.94
N LYS A 72 -5.11 -13.30 8.61
CA LYS A 72 -6.02 -14.05 9.48
C LYS A 72 -6.94 -14.95 8.68
N ASP A 73 -7.19 -16.17 9.16
CA ASP A 73 -8.10 -17.14 8.52
C ASP A 73 -7.83 -17.34 7.02
N ASN A 74 -6.56 -17.50 6.65
CA ASN A 74 -6.10 -17.62 5.26
C ASN A 74 -6.51 -16.44 4.34
N THR A 75 -6.72 -15.27 4.95
CA THR A 75 -7.04 -14.01 4.30
C THR A 75 -5.96 -12.99 4.64
N LEU A 76 -5.36 -12.38 3.63
CA LEU A 76 -4.47 -11.23 3.75
C LEU A 76 -5.29 -9.97 3.45
N ARG A 77 -5.44 -9.10 4.45
CA ARG A 77 -6.07 -7.79 4.33
C ARG A 77 -4.99 -6.72 4.39
N VAL A 78 -4.91 -5.90 3.36
CA VAL A 78 -4.04 -4.73 3.30
C VAL A 78 -4.92 -3.49 3.39
N VAL A 79 -4.73 -2.69 4.42
CA VAL A 79 -5.43 -1.42 4.62
C VAL A 79 -4.42 -0.30 4.40
N CYS A 80 -4.66 0.56 3.42
CA CYS A 80 -3.77 1.67 3.07
C CYS A 80 -4.57 2.93 2.71
N GLU A 81 -3.93 4.10 2.70
CA GLU A 81 -4.59 5.37 2.35
C GLU A 81 -5.00 5.40 0.87
N ALA A 82 -4.11 4.94 0.01
CA ALA A 82 -4.25 4.81 -1.43
C ALA A 82 -3.74 3.44 -1.93
N GLY A 83 -4.44 2.86 -2.88
CA GLY A 83 -4.03 1.66 -3.61
C GLY A 83 -4.56 1.74 -5.04
N GLU A 84 -3.72 1.49 -6.03
CA GLU A 84 -4.05 1.68 -7.45
C GLU A 84 -3.52 0.53 -8.31
N LEU A 85 -4.35 0.03 -9.23
CA LEU A 85 -3.90 -0.93 -10.25
C LEU A 85 -3.04 -0.21 -11.30
N PRO A 86 -2.07 -0.88 -11.95
CA PRO A 86 -1.22 -0.26 -12.96
C PRO A 86 -1.98 0.42 -14.11
N ALA A 87 -3.15 -0.11 -14.48
CA ALA A 87 -4.00 0.46 -15.52
C ALA A 87 -4.78 1.71 -15.08
N GLU A 88 -4.87 1.97 -13.77
CA GLU A 88 -5.64 3.08 -13.19
C GLU A 88 -4.74 4.23 -12.72
N ILE A 89 -3.42 4.09 -12.84
CA ILE A 89 -2.45 5.14 -12.48
C ILE A 89 -2.60 6.31 -13.45
N ASP A 90 -3.14 7.43 -12.95
CA ASP A 90 -3.15 8.70 -13.69
C ASP A 90 -1.78 9.36 -13.56
N GLU A 91 -0.96 9.20 -14.60
CA GLU A 91 0.39 9.77 -14.66
C GLU A 91 0.42 11.29 -14.44
N LYS A 92 -0.60 12.01 -14.92
CA LYS A 92 -0.63 13.47 -14.84
C LYS A 92 -0.86 13.89 -13.38
N ARG A 93 -1.86 13.27 -12.74
CA ARG A 93 -2.15 13.44 -11.31
C ARG A 93 -0.93 13.09 -10.46
N ALA A 94 -0.26 11.99 -10.77
CA ALA A 94 0.94 11.53 -10.06
C ALA A 94 2.08 12.56 -10.16
N ARG A 95 2.38 13.07 -11.36
CA ARG A 95 3.41 14.11 -11.58
C ARG A 95 3.08 15.43 -10.88
N GLU A 96 1.81 15.84 -10.90
CA GLU A 96 1.38 17.05 -10.19
C GLU A 96 1.51 16.89 -8.67
N SER A 97 1.21 15.71 -8.12
CA SER A 97 1.42 15.40 -6.71
C SER A 97 2.91 15.45 -6.34
N GLU A 98 3.78 14.84 -7.15
CA GLU A 98 5.22 14.89 -6.97
C GLU A 98 5.74 16.33 -6.98
N LYS A 99 5.32 17.14 -7.97
CA LYS A 99 5.71 18.55 -8.07
C LYS A 99 5.31 19.33 -6.81
N ARG A 100 4.07 19.18 -6.34
CA ARG A 100 3.60 19.82 -5.10
C ARG A 100 4.40 19.40 -3.88
N ALA A 101 4.73 18.10 -3.76
CA ALA A 101 5.53 17.60 -2.65
C ALA A 101 6.97 18.14 -2.69
N ARG A 102 7.60 18.17 -3.88
CA ARG A 102 8.93 18.76 -4.09
C ARG A 102 8.96 20.25 -3.77
N GLU A 103 7.95 21.01 -4.20
CA GLU A 103 7.82 22.44 -3.87
C GLU A 103 7.68 22.67 -2.36
N ARG A 104 6.91 21.82 -1.65
CA ARG A 104 6.80 21.89 -0.18
C ARG A 104 8.12 21.60 0.54
N LEU A 105 8.95 20.69 0.01
CA LEU A 105 10.26 20.38 0.57
C LEU A 105 11.31 21.46 0.26
N ALA A 106 11.21 22.10 -0.92
CA ALA A 106 12.09 23.18 -1.34
C ALA A 106 11.76 24.53 -0.67
N ALA A 107 10.52 24.70 -0.18
CA ALA A 107 10.16 25.86 0.62
C ALA A 107 10.97 25.89 1.92
N PRO A 108 11.64 27.01 2.27
CA PRO A 108 12.45 27.10 3.48
C PRO A 108 11.58 26.88 4.73
N ARG A 109 12.11 26.12 5.71
CA ARG A 109 11.44 25.73 6.97
C ARG A 109 10.91 26.89 7.82
N GLY A 110 11.20 28.15 7.49
CA GLY A 110 10.95 29.34 8.32
C GLY A 110 9.51 29.82 8.47
N VAL A 111 8.50 29.10 7.95
CA VAL A 111 7.07 29.51 8.09
C VAL A 111 6.30 28.62 9.08
N ARG A 112 6.91 27.55 9.63
CA ARG A 112 6.24 26.71 10.64
C ARG A 112 6.38 27.24 12.07
N GLU A 113 7.45 27.97 12.40
CA GLU A 113 7.65 28.48 13.77
C GLU A 113 6.76 29.69 14.09
N THR A 114 6.30 30.46 13.11
CA THR A 114 5.51 31.69 13.39
C THR A 114 4.03 31.45 13.65
N VAL A 115 3.47 30.27 13.33
CA VAL A 115 2.04 30.00 13.51
C VAL A 115 1.74 29.41 14.90
N ASP A 116 2.68 28.65 15.48
CA ASP A 116 2.52 28.07 16.82
C ASP A 116 2.80 29.10 17.95
N GLU A 117 3.57 30.15 17.69
CA GLU A 117 3.85 31.21 18.68
C GLU A 117 2.70 32.23 18.86
N LEU A 118 1.77 32.33 17.91
CA LEU A 118 0.63 33.27 17.98
C LEU A 118 -0.59 32.73 18.76
N ARG A 119 -0.48 31.55 19.39
CA ARG A 119 -1.54 30.90 20.18
C ARG A 119 -1.20 30.67 21.66
N ALA A 120 -0.05 31.16 22.14
CA ALA A 120 0.31 31.14 23.57
C ALA A 120 -0.15 32.42 24.29
#